data_AF-M1PYV6-F1
#
_entry.id   AF-M1PYV6-F1
#
_cell.length_a   1.000
_cell.length_b   1.000
_cell.length_c   1.000
_cell.angle_alpha   90.00
_cell.angle_beta   90.00
_cell.angle_gamma   90.00
#
_symmetry.space_group_name_H-M   'P 1'
#
loop_
_entity.id
_entity.type
_entity.pdbx_description
1 polymer ?
#
loop_
_entity_poly.entity_id
_entity_poly.type
_entity_poly.pdbx_seq_one_letter_code
_entity_poly.pdbx_strand_id
1 'polypeptide(L)'
;GIPLGQRQLMTYEVSGTNVFVEGDDLHFVNNAAMQQMWDDIRRTIIVGLDLAHQTLQKRLGKEVTPETINEYLHVLNHAMPGAAVVQEHMVETHPSLVDDCYVKVFTGDDEMADDIEPQFLLNLDKLFPAKSAAALKASVGKSMYQAVHIPTTVSRTCDGGTTSRWSAMQIGMSFIGAYKMCAGEAAVADLAFAAKHAGVIQMADILPARRARGPNEPGGIKFGHFADMVQGDRKYPNDPVKASLEVVGAGTMLFDQIWLGSYMSGGVGFTQYATAAYTDNILDDYCYYGLDYIKAKHGGLGKAKKTQEVINDIATEVTLYGMEQYEQFPTTLESHFGGSQRASVLAA
;
A
#
# COMPACT_ATOMS: atom_id res chain seq x y z
N GLY A 1 35.74 3.50 15.92
CA GLY A 1 34.46 3.32 16.63
C GLY A 1 34.65 2.44 17.85
N ILE A 2 33.57 2.09 18.53
CA ILE A 2 33.57 1.08 19.60
C ILE A 2 33.49 -0.31 18.94
N PRO A 3 34.31 -1.30 19.32
CA PRO A 3 34.22 -2.64 18.75
C PRO A 3 32.91 -3.32 19.20
N LEU A 4 32.04 -3.64 18.23
CA LEU A 4 30.79 -4.37 18.49
C LEU A 4 31.06 -5.84 18.84
N GLY A 5 30.03 -6.56 19.30
CA GLY A 5 30.13 -7.99 19.62
C GLY A 5 30.69 -8.33 20.99
N GLN A 6 30.67 -7.40 21.95
CA GLN A 6 30.98 -7.70 23.36
C GLN A 6 29.88 -8.52 24.05
N ARG A 7 28.67 -8.52 23.48
CA ARG A 7 27.57 -9.43 23.77
C ARG A 7 27.22 -10.20 22.49
N GLN A 8 26.40 -11.23 22.60
CA GLN A 8 25.92 -11.97 21.44
C GLN A 8 25.24 -11.03 20.44
N LEU A 9 25.65 -11.12 19.18
CA LEU A 9 24.91 -10.56 18.05
C LEU A 9 23.85 -11.59 17.67
N MET A 10 22.59 -11.24 17.93
CA MET A 10 21.48 -12.17 17.86
C MET A 10 21.00 -12.32 16.40
N THR A 11 20.48 -13.50 16.10
CA THR A 11 19.63 -13.72 14.92
C THR A 11 18.18 -13.50 15.29
N TYR A 12 17.39 -13.01 14.36
CA TYR A 12 15.96 -12.77 14.51
C TYR A 12 15.18 -13.74 13.64
N GLU A 13 14.13 -14.35 14.20
CA GLU A 13 13.13 -15.04 13.39
C GLU A 13 12.21 -13.99 12.77
N VAL A 14 11.99 -14.00 11.45
CA VAL A 14 10.88 -13.22 10.89
C VAL A 14 9.57 -13.92 11.30
N SER A 15 8.69 -13.22 12.03
CA SER A 15 7.52 -13.82 12.69
C SER A 15 6.68 -14.68 11.72
N GLY A 16 6.36 -15.90 12.15
CA GLY A 16 5.53 -16.85 11.42
C GLY A 16 6.18 -17.51 10.22
N THR A 17 7.52 -17.42 10.06
CA THR A 17 8.21 -17.95 8.87
C THR A 17 9.25 -19.03 9.14
N ASN A 18 9.73 -19.20 10.38
CA ASN A 18 10.93 -20.00 10.71
C ASN A 18 12.21 -19.56 9.95
N VAL A 19 12.25 -18.34 9.40
CA VAL A 19 13.43 -17.79 8.72
C VAL A 19 14.22 -16.95 9.71
N PHE A 20 15.46 -17.36 9.99
CA PHE A 20 16.36 -16.67 10.90
C PHE A 20 17.43 -15.91 10.13
N VAL A 21 17.62 -14.63 10.47
CA VAL A 21 18.61 -13.75 9.83
C VAL A 21 19.31 -12.88 10.88
N GLU A 22 20.50 -12.36 10.55
CA GLU A 22 21.10 -11.29 11.36
C GLU A 22 20.31 -9.99 11.18
N GLY A 23 20.34 -9.11 12.18
CA GLY A 23 19.60 -7.84 12.13
C GLY A 23 19.99 -6.94 10.95
N ASP A 24 21.21 -7.09 10.43
CA ASP A 24 21.72 -6.35 9.27
C ASP A 24 20.95 -6.68 7.97
N ASP A 25 20.47 -7.91 7.81
CA ASP A 25 19.68 -8.35 6.64
C ASP A 25 18.25 -7.78 6.67
N LEU A 26 17.82 -7.28 7.83
CA LEU A 26 16.56 -6.57 8.04
C LEU A 26 16.73 -5.06 7.91
N HIS A 27 17.92 -4.55 7.63
CA HIS A 27 18.09 -3.14 7.28
C HIS A 27 17.59 -2.90 5.85
N PHE A 28 16.71 -1.91 5.65
CA PHE A 28 16.06 -1.68 4.34
C PHE A 28 17.04 -1.49 3.18
N VAL A 29 18.23 -0.92 3.42
CA VAL A 29 19.28 -0.79 2.39
C VAL A 29 19.82 -2.15 1.91
N ASN A 30 19.85 -3.15 2.79
CA ASN A 30 20.34 -4.49 2.49
C ASN A 30 19.22 -5.43 2.04
N ASN A 31 17.96 -4.97 2.08
CA ASN A 31 16.79 -5.78 1.83
C ASN A 31 15.98 -5.25 0.64
N ALA A 32 16.09 -5.93 -0.50
CA ALA A 32 15.40 -5.52 -1.73
C ALA A 32 13.87 -5.62 -1.62
N ALA A 33 13.33 -6.56 -0.82
CA ALA A 33 11.90 -6.69 -0.63
C ALA A 33 11.32 -5.48 0.11
N MET A 34 12.02 -4.98 1.13
CA MET A 34 11.62 -3.75 1.85
C MET A 34 11.60 -2.53 0.93
N GLN A 35 12.63 -2.39 0.08
CA GLN A 35 12.69 -1.31 -0.91
C GLN A 35 11.54 -1.42 -1.92
N GLN A 36 11.30 -2.61 -2.46
CA GLN A 36 10.27 -2.82 -3.46
C GLN A 36 8.86 -2.63 -2.90
N MET A 37 8.60 -3.01 -1.65
CA MET A 37 7.30 -2.73 -0.99
C MET A 37 7.03 -1.23 -0.96
N TRP A 38 8.04 -0.43 -0.64
CA TRP A 38 7.88 1.02 -0.69
C TRP A 38 7.71 1.53 -2.12
N ASP A 39 8.53 1.07 -3.08
CA ASP A 39 8.45 1.47 -4.47
C ASP A 39 7.06 1.16 -5.06
N ASP A 40 6.49 -0.01 -4.77
CA ASP A 40 5.15 -0.42 -5.21
C ASP A 40 4.05 0.49 -4.67
N ILE A 41 4.13 0.95 -3.43
CA ILE A 41 3.19 1.95 -2.89
C ILE A 41 3.42 3.30 -3.58
N ARG A 42 4.66 3.78 -3.63
CA ARG A 42 5.01 5.11 -4.14
C ARG A 42 4.61 5.28 -5.62
N ARG A 43 4.82 4.25 -6.44
CA ARG A 43 4.55 4.24 -7.87
C ARG A 43 3.09 3.96 -8.25
N THR A 44 2.20 3.80 -7.26
CA THR A 44 0.78 3.54 -7.48
C THR A 44 -0.07 4.80 -7.40
N ILE A 45 -1.07 4.89 -8.29
CA ILE A 45 -2.14 5.88 -8.21
C ILE A 45 -3.46 5.29 -8.68
N ILE A 46 -4.57 5.69 -8.07
CA ILE A 46 -5.91 5.29 -8.52
C ILE A 46 -6.57 6.48 -9.24
N VAL A 47 -7.16 6.24 -10.41
CA VAL A 47 -7.79 7.29 -11.23
C VAL A 47 -9.16 6.83 -11.74
N GLY A 48 -10.23 7.53 -11.32
CA GLY A 48 -11.59 7.29 -11.79
C GLY A 48 -11.78 7.63 -13.26
N LEU A 49 -12.57 6.82 -13.97
CA LEU A 49 -12.86 6.99 -15.40
C LEU A 49 -14.17 7.74 -15.67
N ASP A 50 -15.08 7.81 -14.70
CA ASP A 50 -16.44 8.34 -14.90
C ASP A 50 -16.45 9.76 -15.48
N LEU A 51 -15.59 10.66 -14.98
CA LEU A 51 -15.50 12.04 -15.48
C LEU A 51 -14.96 12.08 -16.92
N ALA A 52 -13.96 11.27 -17.24
CA ALA A 52 -13.41 11.19 -18.59
C ALA A 52 -14.44 10.63 -19.59
N HIS A 53 -15.17 9.58 -19.20
CA HIS A 53 -16.27 9.02 -19.99
C HIS A 53 -17.39 10.05 -20.20
N GLN A 54 -17.72 10.84 -19.17
CA GLN A 54 -18.68 11.94 -19.31
C GLN A 54 -18.20 13.04 -20.26
N THR A 55 -16.91 13.38 -20.26
CA THR A 55 -16.34 14.32 -21.25
C THR A 55 -16.52 13.78 -22.67
N LEU A 56 -16.20 12.50 -22.91
CA LEU A 56 -16.39 11.86 -24.21
C LEU A 56 -17.86 11.91 -24.66
N GLN A 57 -18.78 11.46 -23.82
CA GLN A 57 -20.20 11.35 -24.15
C GLN A 57 -20.89 12.71 -24.29
N LYS A 58 -20.68 13.62 -23.33
CA LYS A 58 -21.43 14.88 -23.26
C LYS A 58 -20.82 16.00 -24.10
N ARG A 59 -19.48 16.09 -24.15
CA ARG A 59 -18.77 17.19 -24.83
C ARG A 59 -18.38 16.83 -26.26
N LEU A 60 -18.02 15.58 -26.51
CA LEU A 60 -17.54 15.14 -27.81
C LEU A 60 -18.54 14.27 -28.58
N GLY A 61 -19.66 13.88 -27.96
CA GLY A 61 -20.67 13.04 -28.59
C GLY A 61 -20.16 11.65 -28.98
N LYS A 62 -19.13 11.15 -28.29
CA LYS A 62 -18.52 9.84 -28.52
C LYS A 62 -19.13 8.80 -27.59
N GLU A 63 -19.41 7.62 -28.14
CA GLU A 63 -19.88 6.49 -27.36
C GLU A 63 -18.75 5.89 -26.52
N VAL A 64 -19.11 5.33 -25.36
CA VAL A 64 -18.22 4.60 -24.47
C VAL A 64 -18.88 3.25 -24.21
N THR A 65 -18.25 2.18 -24.65
CA THR A 65 -18.70 0.78 -24.50
C THR A 65 -17.56 -0.06 -23.92
N PRO A 66 -17.83 -1.30 -23.48
CA PRO A 66 -16.76 -2.20 -23.07
C PRO A 66 -15.68 -2.39 -24.15
N GLU A 67 -16.07 -2.45 -25.44
CA GLU A 67 -15.11 -2.56 -26.55
C GLU A 67 -14.21 -1.32 -26.65
N THR A 68 -14.75 -0.10 -26.52
CA THR A 68 -13.93 1.11 -26.57
C THR A 68 -13.05 1.26 -25.31
N ILE A 69 -13.49 0.73 -24.17
CA ILE A 69 -12.69 0.68 -22.94
C ILE A 69 -11.54 -0.31 -23.09
N ASN A 70 -11.78 -1.50 -23.66
CA ASN A 70 -10.72 -2.47 -23.95
C ASN A 70 -9.67 -1.89 -24.92
N GLU A 71 -10.10 -1.24 -26.01
CA GLU A 71 -9.19 -0.55 -26.93
C GLU A 71 -8.37 0.53 -26.20
N TYR A 72 -9.00 1.33 -25.34
CA TYR A 72 -8.31 2.30 -24.50
C TYR A 72 -7.27 1.64 -23.59
N LEU A 73 -7.57 0.50 -22.98
CA LEU A 73 -6.66 -0.22 -22.08
C LEU A 73 -5.46 -0.83 -22.82
N HIS A 74 -5.64 -1.28 -24.06
CA HIS A 74 -4.53 -1.68 -24.93
C HIS A 74 -3.60 -0.49 -25.23
N VAL A 75 -4.15 0.63 -25.69
CA VAL A 75 -3.38 1.85 -25.98
C VAL A 75 -2.69 2.36 -24.71
N LEU A 76 -3.37 2.33 -23.57
CA LEU A 76 -2.83 2.79 -22.30
C LEU A 76 -1.70 1.93 -21.78
N ASN A 77 -1.79 0.60 -21.90
CA ASN A 77 -0.71 -0.28 -21.45
C ASN A 77 0.52 -0.22 -22.38
N HIS A 78 0.36 0.20 -23.65
CA HIS A 78 1.49 0.60 -24.50
C HIS A 78 2.07 1.96 -24.07
N ALA A 79 1.22 2.96 -23.84
CA ALA A 79 1.67 4.33 -23.55
C ALA A 79 2.24 4.51 -22.13
N MET A 80 1.67 3.85 -21.12
CA MET A 80 1.99 4.08 -19.71
C MET A 80 3.47 3.86 -19.37
N PRO A 81 4.17 2.84 -19.91
CA PRO A 81 5.60 2.65 -19.71
C PRO A 81 6.49 3.70 -20.38
N GLY A 82 5.94 4.56 -21.25
CA GLY A 82 6.66 5.65 -21.92
C GLY A 82 6.82 5.49 -23.43
N ALA A 83 5.88 4.83 -24.10
CA ALA A 83 5.85 4.69 -25.56
C ALA A 83 4.89 5.68 -26.22
N ALA A 84 5.13 6.00 -27.50
CA ALA A 84 4.39 7.02 -28.22
C ALA A 84 3.15 6.47 -28.94
N VAL A 85 2.10 7.30 -29.07
CA VAL A 85 0.83 6.91 -29.71
C VAL A 85 0.31 7.92 -30.75
N VAL A 86 0.97 9.07 -30.91
CA VAL A 86 0.49 10.15 -31.81
C VAL A 86 1.60 10.76 -32.66
N GLN A 87 2.66 11.25 -32.02
CA GLN A 87 3.69 12.01 -32.72
C GLN A 87 4.67 11.09 -33.47
N GLU A 88 5.11 11.53 -34.64
CA GLU A 88 6.19 10.90 -35.41
C GLU A 88 7.57 11.17 -34.77
N HIS A 89 8.54 10.29 -35.02
CA HIS A 89 9.94 10.42 -34.62
C HIS A 89 10.14 10.57 -33.10
N MET A 90 9.32 9.89 -32.32
CA MET A 90 9.46 9.84 -30.87
C MET A 90 10.55 8.84 -30.45
N VAL A 91 11.21 9.17 -29.34
CA VAL A 91 12.05 8.23 -28.61
C VAL A 91 11.23 7.64 -27.47
N GLU A 92 11.48 6.37 -27.15
CA GLU A 92 10.67 5.60 -26.22
C GLU A 92 11.56 4.97 -25.14
N THR A 93 10.96 4.61 -24.00
CA THR A 93 11.64 3.83 -22.97
C THR A 93 11.92 2.42 -23.47
N HIS A 94 13.03 1.81 -23.03
CA HIS A 94 13.31 0.41 -23.34
C HIS A 94 12.35 -0.49 -22.55
N PRO A 95 11.52 -1.35 -23.18
CA PRO A 95 10.47 -2.09 -22.48
C PRO A 95 10.95 -2.94 -21.28
N SER A 96 12.14 -3.53 -21.37
CA SER A 96 12.70 -4.33 -20.27
C SER A 96 13.16 -3.53 -19.04
N LEU A 97 13.13 -2.19 -19.09
CA LEU A 97 13.45 -1.33 -17.95
C LEU A 97 12.19 -0.81 -17.24
N VAL A 98 11.01 -1.11 -17.81
CA VAL A 98 9.71 -0.60 -17.40
C VAL A 98 8.64 -1.69 -17.49
N ASP A 99 9.03 -2.96 -17.40
CA ASP A 99 8.14 -4.13 -17.51
C ASP A 99 7.24 -4.31 -16.28
N ASP A 100 7.57 -3.63 -15.18
CA ASP A 100 6.78 -3.54 -13.97
C ASP A 100 5.65 -2.49 -14.07
N CYS A 101 5.60 -1.69 -15.15
CA CYS A 101 4.62 -0.64 -15.38
C CYS A 101 3.39 -1.16 -16.12
N TYR A 102 2.20 -0.94 -15.55
CA TYR A 102 0.95 -1.37 -16.16
C TYR A 102 -0.25 -0.60 -15.60
N VAL A 103 -1.40 -0.74 -16.27
CA VAL A 103 -2.70 -0.27 -15.80
C VAL A 103 -3.72 -1.39 -15.82
N LYS A 104 -4.45 -1.51 -14.71
CA LYS A 104 -5.64 -2.35 -14.62
C LYS A 104 -6.84 -1.54 -14.15
N VAL A 105 -8.04 -2.07 -14.33
CA VAL A 105 -9.29 -1.47 -13.88
C VAL A 105 -10.05 -2.35 -12.91
N PHE A 106 -10.85 -1.74 -12.05
CA PHE A 106 -11.88 -2.42 -11.27
C PHE A 106 -13.18 -1.62 -11.28
N THR A 107 -14.28 -2.31 -11.10
CA THR A 107 -15.63 -1.75 -10.99
C THR A 107 -16.49 -2.64 -10.09
N GLY A 108 -17.57 -2.09 -9.54
CA GLY A 108 -18.61 -2.86 -8.86
C GLY A 108 -19.75 -3.28 -9.78
N ASP A 109 -19.70 -2.90 -11.06
CA ASP A 109 -20.66 -3.32 -12.09
C ASP A 109 -20.21 -4.63 -12.74
N ASP A 110 -20.85 -5.74 -12.36
CA ASP A 110 -20.50 -7.08 -12.84
C ASP A 110 -20.69 -7.22 -14.35
N GLU A 111 -21.72 -6.60 -14.94
CA GLU A 111 -21.97 -6.64 -16.38
C GLU A 111 -20.82 -5.96 -17.13
N MET A 112 -20.40 -4.79 -16.67
CA MET A 112 -19.25 -4.10 -17.24
C MET A 112 -17.96 -4.90 -17.04
N ALA A 113 -17.75 -5.49 -15.86
CA ALA A 113 -16.55 -6.26 -15.55
C ALA A 113 -16.42 -7.51 -16.43
N ASP A 114 -17.52 -8.21 -16.73
CA ASP A 114 -17.53 -9.42 -17.55
C ASP A 114 -17.09 -9.16 -19.01
N ASP A 115 -17.31 -7.94 -19.51
CA ASP A 115 -16.94 -7.54 -20.87
C ASP A 115 -15.56 -6.88 -20.97
N ILE A 116 -14.87 -6.63 -19.84
CA ILE A 116 -13.47 -6.18 -19.85
C ILE A 116 -12.52 -7.39 -19.99
N GLU A 117 -11.51 -7.24 -20.84
CA GLU A 117 -10.50 -8.28 -21.04
C GLU A 117 -9.81 -8.65 -19.71
N PRO A 118 -9.71 -9.95 -19.38
CA PRO A 118 -9.21 -10.40 -18.07
C PRO A 118 -7.81 -9.91 -17.71
N GLN A 119 -6.97 -9.61 -18.69
CA GLN A 119 -5.61 -9.09 -18.47
C GLN A 119 -5.61 -7.69 -17.85
N PHE A 120 -6.64 -6.89 -18.12
CA PHE A 120 -6.79 -5.54 -17.59
C PHE A 120 -7.71 -5.47 -16.36
N LEU A 121 -8.44 -6.53 -16.04
CA LEU A 121 -9.40 -6.52 -14.94
C LEU A 121 -8.77 -6.98 -13.60
N LEU A 122 -8.92 -6.16 -12.56
CA LEU A 122 -8.81 -6.56 -11.16
C LEU A 122 -10.17 -7.09 -10.70
N ASN A 123 -10.41 -8.38 -10.96
CA ASN A 123 -11.69 -9.01 -10.66
C ASN A 123 -11.88 -9.19 -9.14
N LEU A 124 -12.84 -8.45 -8.57
CA LEU A 124 -13.07 -8.40 -7.13
C LEU A 124 -13.53 -9.76 -6.55
N ASP A 125 -14.34 -10.53 -7.29
CA ASP A 125 -14.81 -11.84 -6.84
C ASP A 125 -13.69 -12.91 -6.84
N LYS A 126 -12.66 -12.74 -7.69
CA LYS A 126 -11.45 -13.60 -7.67
C LYS A 126 -10.46 -13.20 -6.58
N LEU A 127 -10.41 -11.91 -6.25
CA LEU A 127 -9.40 -11.36 -5.33
C LEU A 127 -9.84 -11.40 -3.86
N PHE A 128 -11.14 -11.33 -3.58
CA PHE A 128 -11.67 -11.17 -2.23
C PHE A 128 -12.65 -12.29 -1.85
N PRO A 129 -12.75 -12.66 -0.55
CA PRO A 129 -13.83 -13.50 -0.07
C PRO A 129 -15.20 -12.90 -0.42
N ALA A 130 -16.20 -13.75 -0.72
CA ALA A 130 -17.48 -13.32 -1.27
C ALA A 130 -18.18 -12.18 -0.49
N LYS A 131 -18.13 -12.20 0.84
CA LYS A 131 -18.70 -11.14 1.67
C LYS A 131 -17.98 -9.79 1.47
N SER A 132 -16.65 -9.82 1.40
CA SER A 132 -15.83 -8.64 1.17
C SER A 132 -15.96 -8.14 -0.27
N ALA A 133 -15.97 -9.04 -1.25
CA ALA A 133 -16.22 -8.70 -2.66
C ALA A 133 -17.56 -7.98 -2.83
N ALA A 134 -18.65 -8.53 -2.26
CA ALA A 134 -19.97 -7.89 -2.31
C ALA A 134 -20.00 -6.50 -1.65
N ALA A 135 -19.33 -6.32 -0.51
CA ALA A 135 -19.22 -5.02 0.16
C ALA A 135 -18.43 -4.01 -0.68
N LEU A 136 -17.31 -4.43 -1.26
CA LEU A 136 -16.47 -3.60 -2.13
C LEU A 136 -17.22 -3.21 -3.40
N LYS A 137 -17.89 -4.15 -4.07
CA LYS A 137 -18.74 -3.87 -5.24
C LYS A 137 -19.85 -2.87 -4.91
N ALA A 138 -20.50 -3.02 -3.76
CA ALA A 138 -21.50 -2.05 -3.31
C ALA A 138 -20.92 -0.65 -3.04
N SER A 139 -19.70 -0.56 -2.50
CA SER A 139 -19.03 0.73 -2.26
C SER A 139 -18.53 1.40 -3.54
N VAL A 140 -18.02 0.62 -4.51
CA VAL A 140 -17.58 1.13 -5.82
C VAL A 140 -18.78 1.50 -6.70
N GLY A 141 -19.88 0.74 -6.58
CA GLY A 141 -21.06 0.93 -7.41
C GLY A 141 -20.74 0.74 -8.89
N LYS A 142 -21.38 1.55 -9.74
CA LYS A 142 -21.17 1.52 -11.21
C LYS A 142 -19.95 2.29 -11.69
N SER A 143 -19.19 2.89 -10.77
CA SER A 143 -17.98 3.61 -11.14
C SER A 143 -16.89 2.66 -11.61
N MET A 144 -16.02 3.15 -12.48
CA MET A 144 -14.82 2.41 -12.89
C MET A 144 -13.57 3.19 -12.49
N TYR A 145 -12.60 2.48 -11.92
CA TYR A 145 -11.33 3.03 -11.47
C TYR A 145 -10.17 2.30 -12.10
N GLN A 146 -9.12 3.06 -12.43
CA GLN A 146 -7.84 2.54 -12.91
C GLN A 146 -6.87 2.47 -11.74
N ALA A 147 -6.24 1.32 -11.54
CA ALA A 147 -5.03 1.17 -10.73
C ALA A 147 -3.82 1.28 -11.66
N VAL A 148 -3.12 2.40 -11.58
CA VAL A 148 -1.95 2.72 -12.42
C VAL A 148 -0.69 2.51 -11.59
N HIS A 149 0.22 1.71 -12.12
CA HIS A 149 1.56 1.55 -11.58
C HIS A 149 2.58 2.10 -12.59
N ILE A 150 3.26 3.19 -12.23
CA ILE A 150 4.35 3.72 -13.07
C ILE A 150 5.63 2.88 -12.88
N PRO A 151 6.66 3.02 -13.74
CA PRO A 151 7.87 2.20 -13.60
C PRO A 151 8.61 2.47 -12.29
N THR A 152 9.06 1.42 -11.61
CA THR A 152 9.90 1.53 -10.40
C THR A 152 11.17 2.33 -10.69
N THR A 153 11.79 2.18 -11.87
CA THR A 153 12.98 2.97 -12.22
C THR A 153 12.71 4.48 -12.25
N VAL A 154 11.50 4.89 -12.66
CA VAL A 154 11.08 6.30 -12.63
C VAL A 154 10.84 6.74 -11.19
N SER A 155 10.16 5.92 -10.39
CA SER A 155 9.90 6.21 -8.97
C SER A 155 11.20 6.37 -8.16
N ARG A 156 12.21 5.54 -8.42
CA ARG A 156 13.52 5.61 -7.77
C ARG A 156 14.39 6.77 -8.27
N THR A 157 14.23 7.18 -9.53
CA THR A 157 14.95 8.32 -10.11
C THR A 157 14.34 9.66 -9.69
N CYS A 158 13.04 9.69 -9.45
CA CYS A 158 12.27 10.89 -9.14
C CYS A 158 11.72 10.82 -7.69
N ASP A 159 10.42 11.10 -7.53
CA ASP A 159 9.73 11.14 -6.24
C ASP A 159 8.26 10.67 -6.38
N GLY A 160 7.53 10.58 -5.26
CA GLY A 160 6.11 10.24 -5.26
C GLY A 160 5.22 11.27 -5.98
N GLY A 161 5.64 12.52 -6.03
CA GLY A 161 4.96 13.58 -6.79
C GLY A 161 4.90 13.29 -8.29
N THR A 162 5.81 12.48 -8.80
CA THR A 162 5.88 12.08 -10.21
C THR A 162 4.73 11.15 -10.60
N THR A 163 4.28 10.28 -9.71
CA THR A 163 3.33 9.19 -10.01
C THR A 163 2.01 9.66 -10.63
N SER A 164 1.31 10.59 -9.99
CA SER A 164 0.02 11.07 -10.52
C SER A 164 0.19 11.90 -11.80
N ARG A 165 1.31 12.60 -11.93
CA ARG A 165 1.60 13.41 -13.12
C ARG A 165 1.89 12.52 -14.33
N TRP A 166 2.80 11.56 -14.18
CA TRP A 166 3.13 10.57 -15.21
C TRP A 166 1.88 9.84 -15.66
N SER A 167 1.11 9.29 -14.71
CA SER A 167 -0.18 8.64 -14.97
C SER A 167 -1.11 9.50 -15.84
N ALA A 168 -1.35 10.74 -15.43
CA ALA A 168 -2.25 11.62 -16.17
C ALA A 168 -1.77 11.97 -17.58
N MET A 169 -0.45 12.06 -17.82
CA MET A 169 0.07 12.33 -19.16
C MET A 169 -0.25 11.18 -20.10
N GLN A 170 0.02 9.95 -19.67
CA GLN A 170 -0.19 8.77 -20.51
C GLN A 170 -1.68 8.44 -20.66
N ILE A 171 -2.50 8.67 -19.63
CA ILE A 171 -3.97 8.62 -19.72
C ILE A 171 -4.47 9.59 -20.80
N GLY A 172 -4.02 10.85 -20.78
CA GLY A 172 -4.42 11.86 -21.75
C GLY A 172 -4.07 11.46 -23.19
N MET A 173 -2.86 10.98 -23.42
CA MET A 173 -2.42 10.50 -24.74
C MET A 173 -3.21 9.27 -25.21
N SER A 174 -3.57 8.38 -24.28
CA SER A 174 -4.31 7.17 -24.61
C SER A 174 -5.77 7.47 -24.96
N PHE A 175 -6.40 8.43 -24.29
CA PHE A 175 -7.71 8.93 -24.72
C PHE A 175 -7.66 9.56 -26.11
N ILE A 176 -6.60 10.34 -26.41
CA ILE A 176 -6.42 10.93 -27.75
C ILE A 176 -6.34 9.83 -28.81
N GLY A 177 -5.51 8.81 -28.59
CA GLY A 177 -5.33 7.69 -29.51
C GLY A 177 -6.57 6.83 -29.67
N ALA A 178 -7.09 6.27 -28.57
CA ALA A 178 -8.16 5.30 -28.58
C ALA A 178 -9.51 5.89 -29.02
N TYR A 179 -9.82 7.12 -28.60
CA TYR A 179 -11.11 7.76 -28.93
C TYR A 179 -11.03 8.70 -30.12
N LYS A 180 -9.90 8.77 -30.84
CA LYS A 180 -9.71 9.61 -32.05
C LYS A 180 -10.09 11.07 -31.76
N MET A 181 -9.51 11.62 -30.71
CA MET A 181 -9.68 13.03 -30.36
C MET A 181 -8.67 13.89 -31.13
N CYS A 182 -8.93 15.19 -31.24
CA CYS A 182 -7.91 16.10 -31.73
C CYS A 182 -6.77 16.19 -30.69
N ALA A 183 -5.53 15.99 -31.12
CA ALA A 183 -4.35 16.01 -30.26
C ALA A 183 -4.02 17.42 -29.78
N GLY A 184 -4.72 17.87 -28.73
CA GLY A 184 -4.55 19.19 -28.12
C GLY A 184 -5.77 20.11 -28.18
N GLU A 185 -6.99 19.57 -28.34
CA GLU A 185 -8.21 20.39 -28.24
C GLU A 185 -8.65 20.68 -26.80
N ALA A 186 -9.60 21.60 -26.64
CA ALA A 186 -10.04 22.06 -25.32
C ALA A 186 -10.62 20.95 -24.41
N ALA A 187 -11.18 19.87 -24.98
CA ALA A 187 -11.66 18.74 -24.20
C ALA A 187 -10.52 17.92 -23.53
N VAL A 188 -9.29 17.99 -24.06
CA VAL A 188 -8.12 17.35 -23.44
C VAL A 188 -7.82 17.97 -22.07
N ALA A 189 -8.13 19.25 -21.88
CA ALA A 189 -7.97 19.91 -20.58
C ALA A 189 -8.89 19.31 -19.50
N ASP A 190 -10.11 18.89 -19.87
CA ASP A 190 -11.03 18.22 -18.92
C ASP A 190 -10.46 16.87 -18.48
N LEU A 191 -9.90 16.10 -19.42
CA LEU A 191 -9.23 14.82 -19.14
C LEU A 191 -8.03 15.03 -18.21
N ALA A 192 -7.21 16.05 -18.47
CA ALA A 192 -6.08 16.39 -17.62
C ALA A 192 -6.51 16.80 -16.21
N PHE A 193 -7.59 17.58 -16.08
CA PHE A 193 -8.12 17.97 -14.78
C PHE A 193 -8.71 16.78 -14.01
N ALA A 194 -9.46 15.90 -14.70
CA ALA A 194 -9.99 14.66 -14.12
C ALA A 194 -8.86 13.76 -13.61
N ALA A 195 -7.85 13.48 -14.43
CA ALA A 195 -6.77 12.56 -14.08
C ALA A 195 -5.78 13.10 -13.04
N LYS A 196 -5.67 14.43 -12.88
CA LYS A 196 -4.71 15.07 -11.95
C LYS A 196 -5.32 15.59 -10.66
N HIS A 197 -6.64 15.78 -10.61
CA HIS A 197 -7.30 16.43 -9.47
C HIS A 197 -8.67 15.82 -9.14
N ALA A 198 -9.63 15.86 -10.08
CA ALA A 198 -11.03 15.58 -9.73
C ALA A 198 -11.36 14.09 -9.56
N GLY A 199 -10.62 13.20 -10.22
CA GLY A 199 -10.81 11.75 -10.18
C GLY A 199 -9.62 10.99 -9.62
N VAL A 200 -8.60 11.67 -9.09
CA VAL A 200 -7.37 11.02 -8.60
C VAL A 200 -7.48 10.71 -7.11
N ILE A 201 -7.02 9.52 -6.72
CA ILE A 201 -6.82 9.12 -5.32
C ILE A 201 -5.32 8.88 -5.13
N GLN A 202 -4.70 9.77 -4.37
CA GLN A 202 -3.28 9.69 -4.01
C GLN A 202 -3.06 8.71 -2.86
N MET A 203 -1.91 8.05 -2.83
CA MET A 203 -1.54 7.16 -1.72
C MET A 203 -1.22 7.97 -0.45
N ALA A 204 -0.72 9.21 -0.64
CA ALA A 204 -0.41 10.14 0.43
C ALA A 204 -0.61 11.60 0.02
N ASP A 205 -1.00 12.43 0.99
CA ASP A 205 -1.11 13.87 0.85
C ASP A 205 0.28 14.56 0.94
N ILE A 206 0.36 15.80 0.45
CA ILE A 206 1.56 16.64 0.55
C ILE A 206 1.89 17.00 2.02
N LEU A 207 3.17 17.16 2.34
CA LEU A 207 3.62 17.49 3.70
C LEU A 207 3.90 18.99 3.94
N PRO A 208 3.70 19.48 5.19
CA PRO A 208 4.05 20.85 5.56
C PRO A 208 5.53 21.18 5.40
N ALA A 209 5.83 22.46 5.22
CA ALA A 209 7.15 22.98 4.82
C ALA A 209 8.34 22.48 5.66
N ARG A 210 8.18 22.29 6.98
CA ARG A 210 9.27 21.81 7.86
C ARG A 210 9.80 20.43 7.46
N ARG A 211 8.96 19.61 6.81
CA ARG A 211 9.27 18.27 6.31
C ARG A 211 8.72 18.12 4.89
N ALA A 212 8.92 19.15 4.07
CA ALA A 212 8.33 19.32 2.75
C ALA A 212 8.60 18.14 1.83
N ARG A 213 7.54 17.46 1.40
CA ARG A 213 7.53 16.41 0.40
C ARG A 213 6.26 16.54 -0.42
N GLY A 214 6.35 16.17 -1.70
CA GLY A 214 5.19 16.00 -2.56
C GLY A 214 4.24 14.92 -2.04
N PRO A 215 3.12 14.70 -2.75
CA PRO A 215 2.24 13.58 -2.43
C PRO A 215 2.92 12.23 -2.71
N ASN A 216 2.28 11.13 -2.32
CA ASN A 216 2.80 9.77 -2.46
C ASN A 216 4.16 9.54 -1.75
N GLU A 217 4.44 10.26 -0.66
CA GLU A 217 5.59 10.01 0.22
C GLU A 217 5.09 9.50 1.60
N PRO A 218 5.89 8.72 2.36
CA PRO A 218 5.36 7.91 3.46
C PRO A 218 4.68 8.73 4.55
N GLY A 219 5.22 9.91 4.88
CA GLY A 219 4.68 10.75 5.96
C GLY A 219 3.27 11.30 5.69
N GLY A 220 2.77 11.25 4.45
CA GLY A 220 1.42 11.68 4.09
C GLY A 220 0.42 10.53 3.99
N ILE A 221 0.85 9.28 4.18
CA ILE A 221 -0.04 8.10 4.15
C ILE A 221 -0.83 8.08 5.46
N LYS A 222 -2.16 7.96 5.36
CA LYS A 222 -3.03 7.77 6.52
C LYS A 222 -2.95 6.31 6.97
N PHE A 223 -2.93 6.05 8.28
CA PHE A 223 -2.82 4.68 8.80
C PHE A 223 -3.92 3.74 8.29
N GLY A 224 -5.16 4.23 8.15
CA GLY A 224 -6.25 3.44 7.55
C GLY A 224 -5.98 3.05 6.09
N HIS A 225 -5.51 4.00 5.27
CA HIS A 225 -5.13 3.68 3.88
C HIS A 225 -3.96 2.69 3.83
N PHE A 226 -2.98 2.83 4.72
CA PHE A 226 -1.86 1.90 4.78
C PHE A 226 -2.32 0.48 5.16
N ALA A 227 -3.24 0.37 6.13
CA ALA A 227 -3.84 -0.91 6.48
C ALA A 227 -4.54 -1.55 5.26
N ASP A 228 -5.30 -0.78 4.49
CA ASP A 228 -5.98 -1.27 3.27
C ASP A 228 -5.01 -1.68 2.14
N MET A 229 -3.81 -1.08 2.08
CA MET A 229 -2.76 -1.49 1.13
C MET A 229 -2.24 -2.90 1.45
N VAL A 230 -2.14 -3.25 2.73
CA VAL A 230 -1.68 -4.56 3.17
C VAL A 230 -2.80 -5.59 3.01
N GLN A 231 -2.52 -6.64 2.25
CA GLN A 231 -3.55 -7.59 1.81
C GLN A 231 -3.86 -8.70 2.84
N GLY A 232 -3.53 -8.48 4.12
CA GLY A 232 -3.70 -9.46 5.21
C GLY A 232 -5.16 -9.88 5.40
N ASP A 233 -6.08 -8.93 5.41
CA ASP A 233 -7.51 -9.16 5.65
C ASP A 233 -8.16 -10.10 4.63
N ARG A 234 -7.79 -10.00 3.35
CA ARG A 234 -8.35 -10.89 2.31
C ARG A 234 -7.71 -12.26 2.29
N LYS A 235 -6.47 -12.39 2.80
CA LYS A 235 -5.73 -13.66 2.86
C LYS A 235 -6.06 -14.46 4.12
N TYR A 236 -6.25 -13.78 5.24
CA TYR A 236 -6.53 -14.36 6.55
C TYR A 236 -7.84 -13.81 7.16
N PRO A 237 -9.00 -13.93 6.46
CA PRO A 237 -10.24 -13.25 6.86
C PRO A 237 -10.85 -13.74 8.17
N ASN A 238 -10.37 -14.87 8.70
CA ASN A 238 -10.83 -15.46 9.96
C ASN A 238 -9.77 -15.38 11.07
N ASP A 239 -8.63 -14.73 10.80
CA ASP A 239 -7.54 -14.55 11.75
C ASP A 239 -7.19 -13.05 11.84
N PRO A 240 -7.93 -12.30 12.68
CA PRO A 240 -7.75 -10.86 12.78
C PRO A 240 -6.40 -10.48 13.42
N VAL A 241 -5.79 -11.36 14.22
CA VAL A 241 -4.47 -11.12 14.79
C VAL A 241 -3.44 -11.21 13.67
N LYS A 242 -3.44 -12.29 12.89
CA LYS A 242 -2.51 -12.41 11.76
C LYS A 242 -2.67 -11.26 10.77
N ALA A 243 -3.92 -10.92 10.40
CA ALA A 243 -4.17 -9.81 9.48
C ALA A 243 -3.66 -8.46 10.03
N SER A 244 -3.87 -8.18 11.32
CA SER A 244 -3.39 -6.96 11.97
C SER A 244 -1.86 -6.92 12.06
N LEU A 245 -1.21 -8.04 12.36
CA LEU A 245 0.25 -8.12 12.49
C LEU A 245 0.97 -7.98 11.15
N GLU A 246 0.36 -8.40 10.03
CA GLU A 246 0.89 -8.08 8.69
C GLU A 246 0.90 -6.56 8.45
N VAL A 247 -0.13 -5.84 8.94
CA VAL A 247 -0.17 -4.36 8.87
C VAL A 247 0.92 -3.75 9.75
N VAL A 248 1.11 -4.27 10.97
CA VAL A 248 2.15 -3.78 11.90
C VAL A 248 3.55 -4.01 11.32
N GLY A 249 3.85 -5.19 10.80
CA GLY A 249 5.15 -5.50 10.22
C GLY A 249 5.48 -4.62 9.00
N ALA A 250 4.53 -4.48 8.08
CA ALA A 250 4.69 -3.57 6.95
C ALA A 250 4.81 -2.10 7.40
N GLY A 251 4.04 -1.70 8.41
CA GLY A 251 3.96 -0.33 8.90
C GLY A 251 5.23 0.11 9.62
N THR A 252 5.74 -0.71 10.52
CA THR A 252 7.01 -0.43 11.21
C THR A 252 8.18 -0.43 10.24
N MET A 253 8.19 -1.31 9.24
CA MET A 253 9.21 -1.26 8.18
C MET A 253 9.15 0.07 7.40
N LEU A 254 7.97 0.47 6.91
CA LEU A 254 7.85 1.71 6.12
C LEU A 254 8.05 2.97 6.97
N PHE A 255 7.35 3.08 8.09
CA PHE A 255 7.30 4.30 8.89
C PHE A 255 8.53 4.48 9.77
N ASP A 256 9.07 3.42 10.38
CA ASP A 256 10.24 3.55 11.24
C ASP A 256 11.54 3.41 10.44
N GLN A 257 11.68 2.37 9.60
CA GLN A 257 12.97 2.14 8.92
C GLN A 257 13.19 3.10 7.75
N ILE A 258 12.26 3.18 6.81
CA ILE A 258 12.43 4.00 5.60
C ILE A 258 12.12 5.47 5.90
N TRP A 259 10.95 5.77 6.48
CA TRP A 259 10.51 7.15 6.65
C TRP A 259 11.27 7.86 7.77
N LEU A 260 11.12 7.43 9.03
CA LEU A 260 11.81 8.06 10.15
C LEU A 260 13.32 7.83 10.07
N GLY A 261 13.74 6.60 9.78
CA GLY A 261 15.14 6.14 9.80
C GLY A 261 15.97 6.55 8.61
N SER A 262 15.36 7.05 7.53
CA SER A 262 16.08 7.59 6.38
C SER A 262 15.58 8.97 5.96
N TYR A 263 14.36 9.09 5.45
CA TYR A 263 13.84 10.37 4.93
C TYR A 263 13.88 11.51 5.97
N MET A 264 13.70 11.20 7.25
CA MET A 264 13.69 12.18 8.34
C MET A 264 14.95 12.18 9.21
N SER A 265 15.89 11.26 8.97
CA SER A 265 17.16 11.19 9.70
C SER A 265 18.31 10.67 8.82
N GLY A 266 18.50 9.34 8.73
CA GLY A 266 19.56 8.68 7.96
C GLY A 266 20.66 8.06 8.81
N GLY A 267 21.61 7.38 8.14
CA GLY A 267 22.73 6.67 8.78
C GLY A 267 22.41 5.21 9.04
N VAL A 268 22.78 4.71 10.23
CA VAL A 268 22.45 3.34 10.67
C VAL A 268 20.93 3.13 10.80
N GLY A 269 20.19 4.21 11.06
CA GLY A 269 18.74 4.19 11.07
C GLY A 269 18.15 3.40 12.25
N PHE A 270 16.96 2.85 12.03
CA PHE A 270 16.05 2.37 13.07
C PHE A 270 15.60 0.91 12.88
N THR A 271 16.45 0.06 12.29
CA THR A 271 16.10 -1.35 12.02
C THR A 271 15.53 -2.06 13.24
N GLN A 272 16.27 -2.08 14.36
CA GLN A 272 15.84 -2.83 15.54
C GLN A 272 14.68 -2.18 16.30
N TYR A 273 14.36 -0.90 16.07
CA TYR A 273 13.09 -0.34 16.57
C TYR A 273 11.91 -1.00 15.86
N ALA A 274 12.01 -1.20 14.55
CA ALA A 274 10.96 -1.80 13.74
C ALA A 274 10.88 -3.32 13.91
N THR A 275 12.02 -4.03 13.86
CA THR A 275 12.04 -5.51 13.91
C THR A 275 11.38 -6.06 15.17
N ALA A 276 11.46 -5.35 16.29
CA ALA A 276 10.80 -5.74 17.53
C ALA A 276 9.28 -6.02 17.38
N ALA A 277 8.62 -5.43 16.37
CA ALA A 277 7.21 -5.63 16.10
C ALA A 277 6.92 -6.72 15.05
N TYR A 278 7.93 -7.30 14.41
CA TYR A 278 7.75 -8.32 13.36
C TYR A 278 8.74 -9.50 13.44
N THR A 279 9.50 -9.61 14.53
CA THR A 279 10.44 -10.71 14.75
C THR A 279 10.18 -11.47 16.05
N ASP A 280 10.69 -12.70 16.08
CA ASP A 280 10.73 -13.62 17.22
C ASP A 280 9.34 -14.04 17.76
N ASN A 281 8.26 -13.76 17.02
CA ASN A 281 6.88 -14.04 17.41
C ASN A 281 6.46 -13.43 18.78
N ILE A 282 7.20 -12.43 19.28
CA ILE A 282 6.95 -11.84 20.61
C ILE A 282 5.64 -11.06 20.60
N LEU A 283 5.46 -10.15 19.63
CA LEU A 283 4.20 -9.42 19.49
C LEU A 283 3.04 -10.35 19.13
N ASP A 284 3.30 -11.37 18.30
CA ASP A 284 2.32 -12.39 17.94
C ASP A 284 1.74 -13.07 19.19
N ASP A 285 2.59 -13.55 20.09
CA ASP A 285 2.17 -14.18 21.36
C ASP A 285 1.24 -13.27 22.18
N TYR A 286 1.63 -12.00 22.35
CA TYR A 286 0.88 -11.06 23.18
C TYR A 286 -0.49 -10.73 22.58
N CYS A 287 -0.56 -10.56 21.25
CA CYS A 287 -1.82 -10.33 20.56
C CYS A 287 -2.75 -11.55 20.60
N TYR A 288 -2.22 -12.77 20.46
CA TYR A 288 -3.03 -13.99 20.57
C TYR A 288 -3.53 -14.22 22.00
N TYR A 289 -2.71 -13.95 23.02
CA TYR A 289 -3.16 -13.92 24.41
C TYR A 289 -4.34 -12.96 24.60
N GLY A 290 -4.22 -11.73 24.11
CA GLY A 290 -5.28 -10.72 24.19
C GLY A 290 -6.56 -11.15 23.47
N LEU A 291 -6.45 -11.80 22.31
CA LEU A 291 -7.60 -12.34 21.58
C LEU A 291 -8.35 -13.39 22.42
N ASP A 292 -7.62 -14.32 23.04
CA ASP A 292 -8.22 -15.38 23.82
C ASP A 292 -8.83 -14.86 25.14
N TYR A 293 -8.20 -13.86 25.76
CA TYR A 293 -8.77 -13.15 26.90
C TYR A 293 -10.09 -12.47 26.54
N ILE A 294 -10.16 -11.77 25.41
CA ILE A 294 -11.38 -11.11 24.92
C ILE A 294 -12.49 -12.15 24.63
N LYS A 295 -12.14 -13.29 24.03
CA LYS A 295 -13.11 -14.37 23.80
C LYS A 295 -13.67 -14.93 25.10
N ALA A 296 -12.81 -15.19 26.08
CA ALA A 296 -13.21 -15.79 27.35
C ALA A 296 -14.04 -14.82 28.21
N LYS A 297 -13.63 -13.56 28.32
CA LYS A 297 -14.22 -12.59 29.27
C LYS A 297 -15.29 -11.69 28.67
N HIS A 298 -15.16 -11.34 27.39
CA HIS A 298 -16.01 -10.34 26.72
C HIS A 298 -16.93 -10.92 25.65
N GLY A 299 -17.06 -12.25 25.59
CA GLY A 299 -18.02 -12.95 24.74
C GLY A 299 -17.64 -13.00 23.25
N GLY A 300 -16.39 -12.70 22.93
CA GLY A 300 -15.86 -12.78 21.57
C GLY A 300 -15.69 -11.43 20.86
N LEU A 301 -15.16 -11.53 19.64
CA LEU A 301 -14.83 -10.39 18.79
C LEU A 301 -16.04 -9.48 18.54
N GLY A 302 -15.86 -8.17 18.78
CA GLY A 302 -16.89 -7.16 18.56
C GLY A 302 -18.08 -7.21 19.53
N LYS A 303 -18.01 -8.00 20.61
CA LYS A 303 -19.09 -8.14 21.61
C LYS A 303 -18.89 -7.32 22.87
N ALA A 304 -17.65 -6.94 23.17
CA ALA A 304 -17.30 -6.13 24.34
C ALA A 304 -18.04 -4.77 24.33
N LYS A 305 -18.42 -4.27 25.51
CA LYS A 305 -19.04 -2.94 25.64
C LYS A 305 -17.98 -1.85 25.38
N LYS A 306 -18.37 -0.78 24.68
CA LYS A 306 -17.50 0.35 24.35
C LYS A 306 -17.44 1.35 25.52
N THR A 307 -16.93 0.93 26.67
CA THR A 307 -16.80 1.75 27.88
C THR A 307 -15.35 1.83 28.37
N GLN A 308 -14.99 2.88 29.10
CA GLN A 308 -13.64 3.05 29.65
C GLN A 308 -13.24 1.89 30.58
N GLU A 309 -14.20 1.33 31.32
CA GLU A 309 -13.97 0.17 32.19
C GLU A 309 -13.47 -1.05 31.39
N VAL A 310 -14.11 -1.35 30.26
CA VAL A 310 -13.70 -2.45 29.38
C VAL A 310 -12.35 -2.16 28.72
N ILE A 311 -12.09 -0.90 28.34
CA ILE A 311 -10.78 -0.49 27.81
C ILE A 311 -9.69 -0.72 28.85
N ASN A 312 -9.90 -0.24 30.09
CA ASN A 312 -8.95 -0.40 31.18
C ASN A 312 -8.72 -1.88 31.49
N ASP A 313 -9.77 -2.70 31.50
CA ASP A 313 -9.66 -4.14 31.74
C ASP A 313 -8.77 -4.83 30.70
N ILE A 314 -9.09 -4.68 29.40
CA ILE A 314 -8.36 -5.35 28.32
C ILE A 314 -6.93 -4.82 28.24
N ALA A 315 -6.75 -3.50 28.23
CA ALA A 315 -5.42 -2.89 28.09
C ALA A 315 -4.52 -3.23 29.28
N THR A 316 -5.04 -3.19 30.51
CA THR A 316 -4.25 -3.53 31.71
C THR A 316 -3.85 -4.99 31.69
N GLU A 317 -4.79 -5.91 31.43
CA GLU A 317 -4.52 -7.34 31.43
C GLU A 317 -3.42 -7.71 30.41
N VAL A 318 -3.57 -7.28 29.15
CA VAL A 318 -2.62 -7.64 28.09
C VAL A 318 -1.26 -6.99 28.32
N THR A 319 -1.23 -5.76 28.85
CA THR A 319 0.03 -5.09 29.22
C THR A 319 0.75 -5.87 30.32
N LEU A 320 0.03 -6.28 31.38
CA LEU A 320 0.62 -7.04 32.48
C LEU A 320 1.16 -8.39 32.00
N TYR A 321 0.40 -9.12 31.18
CA TYR A 321 0.87 -10.37 30.58
C TYR A 321 2.19 -10.19 29.82
N GLY A 322 2.28 -9.19 28.94
CA GLY A 322 3.50 -8.94 28.18
C GLY A 322 4.67 -8.48 29.06
N MET A 323 4.42 -7.70 30.12
CA MET A 323 5.45 -7.33 31.10
C MET A 323 5.99 -8.55 31.85
N GLU A 324 5.10 -9.45 32.29
CA GLU A 324 5.46 -10.71 32.92
C GLU A 324 6.32 -11.58 32.00
N GLN A 325 6.05 -11.61 30.68
CA GLN A 325 6.89 -12.34 29.73
C GLN A 325 8.34 -11.82 29.70
N TYR A 326 8.53 -10.49 29.74
CA TYR A 326 9.89 -9.91 29.83
C TYR A 326 10.57 -10.20 31.17
N GLU A 327 9.82 -10.31 32.26
CA GLU A 327 10.37 -10.61 33.59
C GLU A 327 10.69 -12.10 33.77
N GLN A 328 9.84 -12.98 33.24
CA GLN A 328 9.96 -14.42 33.36
C GLN A 328 10.99 -15.00 32.39
N PHE A 329 11.13 -14.40 31.20
CA PHE A 329 12.05 -14.85 30.16
C PHE A 329 13.13 -13.79 29.89
N PRO A 330 14.28 -13.85 30.60
CA PRO A 330 15.37 -12.88 30.43
C PRO A 330 15.85 -12.75 28.98
N THR A 331 15.74 -13.80 28.17
CA THR A 331 16.08 -13.79 26.74
C THR A 331 15.14 -12.91 25.92
N THR A 332 13.86 -12.83 26.26
CA THR A 332 12.89 -11.94 25.60
C THR A 332 13.21 -10.48 25.92
N LEU A 333 13.55 -10.19 27.18
CA LEU A 333 14.04 -8.87 27.59
C LEU A 333 15.38 -8.52 26.93
N GLU A 334 16.22 -9.52 26.70
CA GLU A 334 17.50 -9.34 26.02
C GLU A 334 17.36 -9.11 24.51
N SER A 335 16.38 -9.76 23.84
CA SER A 335 16.01 -9.49 22.44
C SER A 335 15.48 -8.07 22.28
N HIS A 336 14.51 -7.68 23.11
CA HIS A 336 14.00 -6.30 23.18
C HIS A 336 14.74 -5.48 24.24
N PHE A 337 16.05 -5.35 24.08
CA PHE A 337 16.92 -4.66 25.03
C PHE A 337 16.56 -3.17 25.22
N GLY A 338 16.03 -2.52 24.18
CA GLY A 338 15.63 -1.12 24.19
C GLY A 338 14.26 -0.91 24.84
N GLY A 339 14.16 0.06 25.76
CA GLY A 339 12.90 0.38 26.42
C GLY A 339 11.77 0.77 25.45
N SER A 340 12.08 1.48 24.36
CA SER A 340 11.07 1.86 23.37
C SER A 340 10.56 0.68 22.56
N GLN A 341 11.38 -0.34 22.28
CA GLN A 341 10.93 -1.58 21.62
C GLN A 341 9.84 -2.23 22.47
N ARG A 342 10.12 -2.41 23.77
CA ARG A 342 9.15 -3.00 24.71
C ARG A 342 7.90 -2.14 24.85
N ALA A 343 8.04 -0.82 24.97
CA ALA A 343 6.90 0.07 25.08
C ALA A 343 5.98 0.00 23.85
N SER A 344 6.55 -0.04 22.64
CA SER A 344 5.77 -0.19 21.41
C SER A 344 5.07 -1.56 21.34
N VAL A 345 5.80 -2.65 21.62
CA VAL A 345 5.26 -4.02 21.55
C VAL A 345 4.19 -4.29 22.61
N LEU A 346 4.33 -3.75 23.83
CA LEU A 346 3.32 -3.91 24.88
C LEU A 346 2.03 -3.13 24.60
N ALA A 347 2.13 -2.01 23.88
CA ALA A 347 1.00 -1.13 23.62
C ALA A 347 0.26 -1.44 22.30
N ALA A 348 0.90 -2.16 21.38
CA ALA A 348 0.35 -2.58 20.09
C ALA A 348 -0.68 -3.72 20.26
#